data_AF-A0A497PMV6-F1
#
_entry.id   AF-A0A497PMV6-F1
#
_cell.length_a   1.000
_cell.length_b   1.000
_cell.length_c   1.000
_cell.angle_alpha   90.00
_cell.angle_beta   90.00
_cell.angle_gamma   90.00
#
_symmetry.space_group_name_H-M   'P 1'
#
loop_
_entity.id
_entity.type
_entity.pdbx_description
1 polymer ?
#
loop_
_entity_poly.entity_id
_entity_poly.type
_entity_poly.pdbx_seq_one_letter_code
_entity_poly.pdbx_strand_id
1 'polypeptide(L)' 'MDGEGRLEEMVFPRWKDTEGDFVPFGVAVEEERTFGGYTIPSKLRAGWWYGTDRYEEFFRATIEGAAFH' A
#
# COMPACT_ATOMS: atom_id res chain seq x y z
N MET A 1 -0.70 10.47 -8.22
CA MET A 1 0.59 11.15 -8.00
C MET A 1 0.25 12.58 -7.66
N ASP A 2 0.59 13.04 -6.47
CA ASP A 2 0.43 14.44 -6.13
C ASP A 2 1.41 15.31 -6.95
N GLY A 3 1.24 16.64 -6.88
CA GLY A 3 2.10 17.60 -7.60
C GLY A 3 3.57 17.56 -7.18
N GLU A 4 3.92 16.79 -6.14
CA GLU A 4 5.27 16.63 -5.60
C GLU A 4 5.86 15.23 -5.92
N GLY A 5 5.12 14.38 -6.63
CA GLY A 5 5.58 13.06 -7.07
C GLY A 5 5.49 11.98 -5.99
N ARG A 6 4.74 12.19 -4.91
CA ARG A 6 4.56 11.17 -3.88
C ARG A 6 3.70 10.02 -4.36
N LEU A 7 3.99 8.84 -3.83
CA LEU A 7 3.14 7.67 -4.05
C LEU A 7 1.88 7.81 -3.19
N GLU A 8 0.70 7.76 -3.82
CA GLU A 8 -0.59 7.84 -3.13
C GLU A 8 -1.24 6.46 -3.00
N GLU A 9 -1.17 5.66 -4.06
CA GLU A 9 -1.73 4.32 -4.06
C GLU A 9 -1.02 3.41 -5.06
N MET A 10 -1.13 2.11 -4.81
CA MET A 10 -0.72 1.06 -5.73
C MET A 10 -1.82 0.01 -5.79
N VAL A 11 -2.29 -0.30 -6.99
CA VAL A 11 -3.34 -1.30 -7.23
C VAL A 11 -2.83 -2.33 -8.22
N PHE A 12 -3.00 -3.60 -7.89
CA PHE A 12 -2.56 -4.71 -8.73
C PHE A 12 -3.41 -5.96 -8.49
N PRO A 13 -3.56 -6.86 -9.49
CA PRO A 13 -4.22 -8.14 -9.28
C PRO A 13 -3.39 -9.00 -8.32
N ARG A 14 -4.03 -9.58 -7.31
CA ARG A 14 -3.40 -10.52 -6.38
C ARG A 14 -4.27 -11.76 -6.20
N TRP A 15 -3.63 -12.92 -6.23
CA TRP A 15 -4.29 -14.21 -6.00
C TRP A 15 -4.92 -14.27 -4.60
N LYS A 16 -6.20 -14.66 -4.51
CA LYS A 16 -6.94 -14.86 -3.26
C LYS A 16 -7.51 -16.27 -3.21
N ASP A 17 -6.99 -17.10 -2.32
CA ASP A 17 -7.32 -18.53 -2.26
C ASP A 17 -8.81 -18.81 -2.09
N THR A 18 -9.54 -17.99 -1.31
CA THR A 18 -10.97 -18.19 -1.07
C THR A 18 -11.84 -17.92 -2.31
N GLU A 19 -11.32 -17.18 -3.28
CA GLU A 19 -12.02 -16.89 -4.55
C GLU A 19 -11.54 -17.82 -5.66
N GLY A 20 -10.32 -18.36 -5.55
CA GLY A 20 -9.68 -19.13 -6.61
C GLY A 20 -9.34 -18.30 -7.84
N ASP A 21 -9.13 -16.99 -7.68
CA ASP A 21 -8.85 -16.04 -8.78
C ASP A 21 -7.95 -14.87 -8.32
N PHE A 22 -7.50 -14.07 -9.29
CA PHE A 22 -6.87 -12.77 -9.06
C PHE A 22 -7.93 -11.69 -8.86
N VAL A 23 -7.85 -11.02 -7.71
CA VAL A 23 -8.75 -9.94 -7.34
C VAL A 23 -7.96 -8.63 -7.18
N PRO A 24 -8.58 -7.45 -7.34
CA PRO A 24 -7.86 -6.20 -7.17
C PRO A 24 -7.42 -6.06 -5.71
N PHE A 25 -6.12 -5.94 -5.50
CA PHE A 25 -5.51 -5.67 -4.22
C PHE A 25 -4.88 -4.28 -4.28
N GLY A 26 -5.10 -3.49 -3.24
CA GLY A 26 -4.63 -2.11 -3.20
C GLY A 26 -3.89 -1.81 -1.91
N VAL A 27 -2.95 -0.88 -2.03
CA VAL A 27 -2.19 -0.27 -0.94
C VAL A 27 -2.36 1.23 -1.05
N ALA A 28 -2.97 1.86 -0.05
CA ALA A 28 -3.02 3.30 0.11
C ALA A 28 -1.84 3.78 0.96
N VAL A 29 -1.17 4.84 0.51
CA VAL A 29 -0.04 5.47 1.17
C VAL A 29 -0.50 6.78 1.78
N GLU A 30 -0.55 6.84 3.11
CA GLU A 30 -1.03 8.03 3.83
C GLU A 30 0.10 9.02 4.11
N GLU A 31 1.33 8.52 4.24
CA GLU A 31 2.50 9.31 4.64
C GLU A 31 3.76 8.73 4.02
N GLU A 32 4.75 9.58 3.73
CA GLU A 32 6.12 9.20 3.40
C GLU A 32 7.06 9.80 4.45
N ARG A 33 8.18 9.11 4.72
CA ARG A 33 9.26 9.60 5.59
C ARG A 33 10.61 9.35 4.95
N THR A 34 11.56 10.23 5.25
CA THR A 34 12.95 10.07 4.85
C THR A 34 13.75 9.35 5.93
N PHE A 35 14.35 8.22 5.58
CA PHE A 35 15.30 7.49 6.42
C PHE A 35 16.61 7.35 5.66
N GLY A 36 17.74 7.74 6.26
CA GLY A 36 19.05 7.58 5.61
C GLY A 36 19.18 8.26 4.24
N GLY A 37 18.40 9.31 3.97
CA GLY A 37 18.38 10.01 2.68
C GLY A 37 17.40 9.45 1.64
N TYR A 38 16.67 8.37 1.94
CA TYR A 38 15.65 7.78 1.08
C TYR A 38 14.24 8.09 1.60
N THR A 39 13.42 8.69 0.75
CA THR A 39 11.99 8.90 1.03
C THR A 39 11.21 7.67 0.61
N ILE A 40 10.51 7.05 1.57
CA ILE A 40 9.69 5.85 1.37
C ILE A 40 8.31 6.03 2.00
N PRO A 41 7.28 5.29 1.55
CA PRO A 41 6.01 5.19 2.27
C PRO A 41 6.24 4.78 3.72
N SER A 42 5.62 5.49 4.66
CA SER A 42 5.80 5.27 6.10
C SER A 42 4.50 4.91 6.81
N LYS A 43 3.34 5.22 6.22
CA LYS A 43 2.04 4.83 6.75
C LYS A 43 1.17 4.25 5.65
N LEU A 44 0.74 3.00 5.84
CA LEU A 44 0.14 2.19 4.79
C LEU A 44 -1.15 1.54 5.27
N ARG A 45 -2.10 1.41 4.34
CA ARG A 45 -3.30 0.57 4.49
C ARG A 45 -3.44 -0.31 3.27
N ALA A 46 -3.80 -1.58 3.45
CA ALA A 46 -3.98 -2.48 2.32
C ALA A 46 -5.16 -3.43 2.52
N GLY A 47 -5.74 -3.86 1.39
CA GLY A 47 -6.94 -4.68 1.41
C GLY A 47 -7.27 -5.34 0.08
N TRP A 48 -8.21 -6.29 0.16
CA TRP A 48 -8.78 -6.98 -0.98
C TRP A 48 -9.92 -6.18 -1.60
N TRP A 49 -10.21 -6.47 -2.86
CA TRP A 49 -11.31 -5.85 -3.61
C TRP A 49 -11.21 -4.31 -3.68
N TYR A 50 -9.98 -3.79 -3.75
CA TYR A 50 -9.70 -2.35 -3.70
C TYR A 50 -10.38 -1.60 -4.85
N GLY A 51 -10.95 -0.43 -4.54
CA GLY A 51 -11.71 0.38 -5.49
C GLY A 51 -13.13 -0.12 -5.81
N THR A 52 -13.64 -1.11 -5.07
CA THR A 52 -15.01 -1.64 -5.24
C THR A 52 -15.83 -1.51 -3.96
N ASP A 53 -17.15 -1.68 -4.05
CA ASP A 53 -18.05 -1.71 -2.89
C ASP A 53 -17.77 -2.87 -1.92
N ARG A 54 -16.96 -3.86 -2.33
CA ARG A 54 -16.54 -5.01 -1.51
C ARG A 54 -15.20 -4.81 -0.82
N TYR A 55 -14.65 -3.59 -0.85
CA TYR A 55 -13.33 -3.32 -0.30
C TYR A 55 -13.22 -3.80 1.15
N GLU A 56 -12.24 -4.67 1.39
CA GLU A 56 -11.96 -5.25 2.69
C GLU A 56 -10.51 -4.98 3.07
N GLU A 57 -10.32 -3.96 3.90
CA GLU A 57 -9.02 -3.66 4.51
C GLU A 57 -8.66 -4.73 5.55
N PHE A 58 -7.46 -5.30 5.45
CA PHE A 58 -6.98 -6.29 6.43
C PHE A 58 -5.59 -5.96 7.00
N PHE A 59 -4.90 -4.96 6.46
CA PHE A 59 -3.54 -4.63 6.87
C PHE A 59 -3.36 -3.13 7.08
N ARG A 60 -2.71 -2.78 8.20
CA ARG A 60 -2.22 -1.44 8.51
C ARG A 60 -0.82 -1.53 9.06
N ALA A 61 0.05 -0.63 8.62
CA ALA A 61 1.41 -0.55 9.16
C ALA A 61 1.91 0.89 9.22
N THR A 62 2.79 1.12 10.19
CA THR A 62 3.67 2.28 10.26
C THR A 62 5.10 1.78 10.22
N ILE A 63 5.93 2.37 9.36
CA ILE A 63 7.36 2.10 9.30
C ILE A 63 8.06 3.04 10.27
N GLU A 64 8.66 2.48 11.31
CA GLU A 64 9.37 3.23 12.36
C GLU A 64 10.86 3.41 12.06
N GLY A 65 11.42 2.65 11.12
CA GLY A 65 12.81 2.78 10.71
C GLY A 65 13.18 1.91 9.51
N ALA A 66 14.30 2.24 8.88
CA ALA A 66 14.89 1.49 7.76
C ALA A 66 16.39 1.32 8.00
N ALA A 67 16.92 0.13 7.69
CA ALA A 67 18.34 -0.19 7.74
C ALA A 67 18.89 -0.38 6.32
N PHE A 68 20.11 0.10 6.08
CA PHE A 68 20.79 0.06 4.79
C PHE A 68 22.15 -0.64 4.94
N HIS A 69 22.48 -1.56 4.04
CA HIS A 69 23.70 -2.38 4.05
C HIS A 69 24.44 -2.27 2.73
#